data_AF-A0A3G8ZKA6-F1
#
_entry.id   AF-A0A3G8ZKA6-F1
#
_cell.length_a   1.000
_cell.length_b   1.000
_cell.length_c   1.000
_cell.angle_alpha   90.00
_cell.angle_beta   90.00
_cell.angle_gamma   90.00
#
_symmetry.space_group_name_H-M   'P 1'
#
loop_
_entity.id
_entity.type
_entity.pdbx_description
1 polymer ?
#
loop_
_entity_poly.entity_id
_entity_poly.type
_entity_poly.pdbx_seq_one_letter_code
_entity_poly.pdbx_strand_id
1 'polypeptide(L)'
;MAEESKERAQREAAGGNPRVARTAPPPMLDSLLNDILDPGYAKAAARKAAPQTHAARSPRWPAIVWIVVGALLVGLLLGVAGRNTRDNAPGIQQARDALNLDVAQAQADESGLAASASSLATEVRSRQAAVGGGSGQRTLDILEAMNALTPVAGPGLRVSVTDPDAAAGEGAVFDRDIQVLVNSLWASGAEAIAISGVRLRLTSAIRQAGGAILVDNRPVVWPLVIEAIGNPASIHQKFISTTGYGRFQGFGQLYGVGFDVLAVDSLTLPAAAAIDNRYVEPPPAQTAPVSAASTQTSPTR
;
A
#
# COMPACT_ATOMS: atom_id res chain seq x y z
N MET A 1 -81.57 67.48 69.52
CA MET A 1 -82.94 67.01 69.22
C MET A 1 -82.74 65.68 68.54
N ALA A 2 -82.86 64.56 69.26
CA ALA A 2 -84.17 64.02 69.66
C ALA A 2 -85.01 63.89 68.38
N GLU A 3 -85.36 62.72 67.89
CA GLU A 3 -85.73 61.52 68.61
C GLU A 3 -85.84 60.44 67.53
N GLU A 4 -85.53 59.23 67.93
CA GLU A 4 -86.34 58.05 67.65
C GLU A 4 -86.84 57.80 66.21
N SER A 5 -86.33 56.75 65.56
CA SER A 5 -86.75 55.38 65.87
C SER A 5 -88.24 55.16 65.67
N LYS A 6 -88.56 54.79 64.43
CA LYS A 6 -89.65 53.92 63.97
C LYS A 6 -89.55 54.08 62.45
N GLU A 7 -89.05 53.15 61.67
CA GLU A 7 -89.43 51.75 61.61
C GLU A 7 -88.25 50.97 61.04
N ARG A 8 -87.48 50.35 61.94
CA ARG A 8 -87.18 48.94 61.72
C ARG A 8 -88.50 48.19 61.86
N ALA A 9 -89.16 47.91 60.75
CA ALA A 9 -89.92 46.68 60.50
C ALA A 9 -90.76 46.90 59.25
N GLN A 10 -90.72 45.91 58.35
CA GLN A 10 -91.52 45.81 57.13
C GLN A 10 -91.05 46.79 56.03
N ARG A 11 -90.37 46.35 54.97
CA ARG A 11 -90.76 45.22 54.13
C ARG A 11 -89.54 44.58 53.49
N GLU A 12 -89.48 43.27 53.66
CA GLU A 12 -88.75 42.34 52.82
C GLU A 12 -89.16 42.48 51.35
N ALA A 13 -88.27 41.92 50.52
CA ALA A 13 -88.49 41.29 49.22
C ALA A 13 -88.11 42.08 47.96
N ALA A 14 -87.54 41.31 47.04
CA ALA A 14 -87.24 41.58 45.63
C ALA A 14 -85.82 42.10 45.32
N GLY A 15 -84.87 41.15 45.26
CA GLY A 15 -84.47 40.58 43.96
C GLY A 15 -83.73 41.47 42.96
N GLY A 16 -82.57 40.99 42.51
CA GLY A 16 -82.08 41.23 41.14
C GLY A 16 -80.75 41.99 41.05
N ASN A 17 -79.66 41.25 40.92
CA ASN A 17 -78.32 41.74 40.63
C ASN A 17 -78.11 41.86 39.11
N PRO A 18 -77.32 42.83 38.61
CA PRO A 18 -76.50 42.58 37.42
C PRO A 18 -75.04 42.86 37.77
N ARG A 19 -74.31 41.80 38.16
CA ARG A 19 -72.84 41.84 38.15
C ARG A 19 -72.36 41.48 36.75
N VAL A 20 -71.62 42.44 36.19
CA VAL A 20 -70.82 42.38 34.97
C VAL A 20 -70.21 40.99 34.75
N ALA A 21 -70.57 40.35 33.64
CA ALA A 21 -69.94 39.12 33.18
C ALA A 21 -68.50 39.42 32.74
N ARG A 22 -67.52 38.94 33.51
CA ARG A 22 -66.14 38.80 33.03
C ARG A 22 -66.01 37.39 32.47
N THR A 23 -65.73 37.33 31.18
CA THR A 23 -65.53 36.11 30.40
C THR A 23 -64.36 35.28 30.96
N ALA A 24 -64.61 33.99 31.13
CA ALA A 24 -63.61 33.02 31.56
C ALA A 24 -62.53 32.81 30.47
N PRO A 25 -61.26 32.59 30.83
CA PRO A 25 -60.25 32.20 29.86
C PRO A 25 -60.53 30.80 29.29
N PRO A 26 -60.07 30.48 28.06
CA PRO A 26 -60.33 29.21 27.41
C PRO A 26 -59.73 28.01 28.17
N PRO A 27 -60.38 26.82 28.15
CA PRO A 27 -60.03 25.65 28.98
C PRO A 27 -58.67 25.00 28.66
N MET A 28 -57.97 25.48 27.63
CA MET A 28 -56.64 25.00 27.25
C MET A 28 -55.52 25.53 28.15
N LEU A 29 -55.64 26.78 28.64
CA LEU A 29 -54.63 27.37 29.53
C LEU A 29 -54.75 26.82 30.96
N ASP A 30 -55.93 26.37 31.37
CA ASP A 30 -56.16 25.77 32.69
C ASP A 30 -55.60 24.34 32.77
N SER A 31 -55.75 23.55 31.70
CA SER A 31 -55.11 22.23 31.58
C SER A 31 -53.58 22.34 31.52
N LEU A 32 -53.05 23.34 30.82
CA LEU A 32 -51.61 23.58 30.73
C LEU A 32 -51.00 24.20 31.98
N LEU A 33 -51.76 24.70 32.96
CA LEU A 33 -51.22 25.17 34.25
C LEU A 33 -51.40 24.15 35.37
N ASN A 34 -52.46 23.34 35.32
CA ASN A 34 -52.74 22.34 36.36
C ASN A 34 -52.13 20.95 36.07
N ASP A 35 -51.78 20.64 34.81
CA ASP A 35 -51.25 19.31 34.41
C ASP A 35 -49.75 19.33 34.04
N ILE A 36 -48.99 20.35 34.50
CA ILE A 36 -47.53 20.44 34.28
C ILE A 36 -46.73 19.66 35.34
N LEU A 37 -47.37 19.25 36.44
CA LEU A 37 -46.72 18.39 37.42
C LEU A 37 -46.61 16.99 36.82
N ASP A 38 -45.44 16.68 36.27
CA ASP A 38 -45.05 15.35 35.80
C ASP A 38 -45.59 14.29 36.80
N PRO A 39 -46.30 13.24 36.35
CA PRO A 39 -46.75 12.16 37.22
C PRO A 39 -45.62 11.56 38.09
N GLY A 40 -44.35 11.74 37.71
CA GLY A 40 -43.19 11.48 38.57
C GLY A 40 -43.13 12.36 39.83
N TYR A 41 -43.42 13.65 39.73
CA TYR A 41 -43.42 14.62 40.82
C TYR A 41 -44.60 14.40 41.78
N ALA A 42 -45.79 14.11 41.26
CA ALA A 42 -46.95 13.75 42.08
C ALA A 42 -46.71 12.45 42.87
N LYS A 43 -46.08 11.43 42.26
CA LYS A 43 -45.65 10.20 42.95
C LYS A 43 -44.54 10.44 43.98
N ALA A 44 -43.65 11.41 43.76
CA ALA A 44 -42.61 11.79 44.71
C ALA A 44 -43.17 12.59 45.91
N ALA A 45 -44.12 13.48 45.67
CA ALA A 45 -44.83 14.23 46.72
C ALA A 45 -45.69 13.30 47.58
N ALA A 46 -46.40 12.34 46.98
CA ALA A 46 -47.16 11.32 47.70
C ALA A 46 -46.28 10.41 48.57
N ARG A 47 -45.05 10.08 48.13
CA ARG A 47 -44.06 9.35 48.96
C ARG A 47 -43.53 10.17 50.15
N LYS A 48 -43.55 11.51 50.07
CA LYS A 48 -43.17 12.40 51.18
C LYS A 48 -44.33 12.67 52.14
N ALA A 49 -45.57 12.66 51.65
CA ALA A 49 -46.78 12.92 52.45
C ALA A 49 -47.36 11.66 53.11
N ALA A 50 -46.98 10.46 52.68
CA ALA A 50 -47.36 9.23 53.36
C ALA A 50 -46.66 9.17 54.74
N PRO A 51 -47.39 8.87 55.85
CA PRO A 51 -46.74 8.60 57.12
C PRO A 51 -45.76 7.46 56.92
N GLN A 52 -44.51 7.68 57.34
CA GLN A 52 -43.44 6.71 57.26
C GLN A 52 -43.77 5.52 58.18
N THR A 53 -44.58 4.58 57.69
CA THR A 53 -44.51 3.22 58.20
C THR A 53 -43.13 2.73 57.84
N HIS A 54 -42.35 2.34 58.84
CA HIS A 54 -41.04 1.73 58.66
C HIS A 54 -41.22 0.40 57.91
N ALA A 55 -41.41 0.47 56.59
CA ALA A 55 -41.24 -0.67 55.71
C ALA A 55 -39.77 -1.07 55.86
N ALA A 56 -39.56 -2.27 56.40
CA ALA A 56 -38.24 -2.83 56.62
C ALA A 56 -37.38 -2.58 55.39
N ARG A 57 -36.28 -1.85 55.56
CA ARG A 57 -35.24 -1.74 54.53
C ARG A 57 -34.87 -3.16 54.15
N SER A 58 -35.27 -3.62 52.97
CA SER A 58 -34.69 -4.82 52.40
C SER A 58 -33.18 -4.58 52.37
N PRO A 59 -32.37 -5.52 52.90
CA PRO A 59 -30.94 -5.31 52.96
C PRO A 59 -30.49 -5.08 51.52
N ARG A 60 -29.78 -3.98 51.25
CA ARG A 60 -29.17 -3.68 49.93
C ARG A 60 -27.94 -4.56 49.64
N TRP A 61 -27.58 -5.41 50.60
CA TRP A 61 -26.48 -6.35 50.54
C TRP A 61 -26.53 -7.37 49.39
N PRO A 62 -27.67 -8.01 49.02
CA PRO A 62 -27.68 -8.94 47.90
C PRO A 62 -27.41 -8.22 46.57
N ALA A 63 -27.89 -6.97 46.40
CA ALA A 63 -27.59 -6.17 45.21
C ALA A 63 -26.09 -5.82 45.10
N ILE A 64 -25.45 -5.48 46.23
CA ILE A 64 -24.00 -5.21 46.27
C ILE A 64 -23.21 -6.50 45.96
N VAL A 65 -23.62 -7.64 46.51
CA VAL A 65 -22.99 -8.94 46.24
C VAL A 65 -23.07 -9.30 44.75
N TRP A 66 -24.22 -9.10 44.11
CA TRP A 66 -24.36 -9.34 42.66
C TRP A 66 -23.49 -8.43 41.80
N ILE A 67 -23.35 -7.15 42.16
CA ILE A 67 -22.45 -6.22 41.47
C ILE A 67 -20.98 -6.65 41.62
N VAL A 68 -20.57 -7.03 42.84
CA VAL A 68 -19.19 -7.48 43.10
C VAL A 68 -18.90 -8.76 42.32
N VAL A 69 -19.81 -9.74 42.34
CA VAL A 69 -19.66 -10.99 41.58
C VAL A 69 -19.61 -10.72 40.06
N GLY A 70 -20.48 -9.84 39.55
CA GLY A 70 -20.47 -9.43 38.15
C GLY A 70 -19.15 -8.75 37.75
N ALA A 71 -18.65 -7.82 38.56
CA ALA A 71 -17.36 -7.17 38.33
C ALA A 71 -16.18 -8.16 38.37
N LEU A 72 -16.24 -9.15 39.26
CA LEU A 72 -15.22 -10.19 39.38
C LEU A 72 -15.21 -11.13 38.15
N LEU A 73 -16.39 -11.50 37.64
CA LEU A 73 -16.54 -12.26 36.40
C LEU A 73 -16.04 -11.50 35.18
N VAL A 74 -16.39 -10.21 35.05
CA VAL A 74 -15.91 -9.36 33.96
C VAL A 74 -14.39 -9.18 34.05
N GLY A 75 -13.85 -8.95 35.25
CA GLY A 75 -12.41 -8.87 35.48
C GLY A 75 -11.67 -10.17 35.14
N LEU A 76 -12.24 -11.33 35.49
CA LEU A 76 -11.71 -12.64 35.12
C LEU A 76 -11.72 -12.82 33.60
N LEU A 77 -12.82 -12.49 32.94
CA LEU A 77 -12.98 -12.64 31.49
C LEU A 77 -12.01 -11.72 30.73
N LEU A 78 -11.86 -10.46 31.16
CA LEU A 78 -10.86 -9.53 30.64
C LEU A 78 -9.44 -10.00 30.93
N GLY A 79 -9.17 -10.58 32.10
CA GLY A 79 -7.88 -11.14 32.45
C GLY A 79 -7.49 -12.35 31.59
N VAL A 80 -8.43 -13.26 31.36
CA VAL A 80 -8.25 -14.43 30.47
C VAL A 80 -8.09 -13.97 29.02
N ALA A 81 -8.90 -13.02 28.55
CA ALA A 81 -8.76 -12.44 27.22
C ALA A 81 -7.41 -11.74 27.06
N GLY A 82 -6.98 -10.95 28.05
CA GLY A 82 -5.69 -10.26 28.03
C GLY A 82 -4.49 -11.21 28.03
N ARG A 83 -4.57 -12.32 28.77
CA ARG A 83 -3.54 -13.38 28.75
C ARG A 83 -3.51 -14.10 27.41
N ASN A 84 -4.67 -14.49 26.89
CA ASN A 84 -4.79 -15.13 25.59
C ASN A 84 -4.29 -14.23 24.43
N THR A 85 -4.54 -12.92 24.48
CA THR A 85 -4.02 -11.97 23.48
C THR A 85 -2.50 -11.82 23.58
N ARG A 86 -1.92 -11.85 24.78
CA ARG A 86 -0.45 -11.81 24.97
C ARG A 86 0.24 -13.07 24.47
N ASP A 87 -0.38 -14.24 24.67
CA ASP A 87 0.20 -15.52 24.26
C ASP A 87 0.07 -15.75 22.73
N ASN A 88 -0.95 -15.17 22.07
CA ASN A 88 -1.16 -15.30 20.61
C ASN A 88 -0.48 -14.19 19.76
N ALA A 89 -0.14 -13.04 20.33
CA ALA A 89 0.61 -11.99 19.65
C ALA A 89 1.98 -12.42 19.05
N PRO A 90 2.80 -13.29 19.70
CA PRO A 90 4.08 -13.70 19.12
C PRO A 90 3.96 -14.67 17.94
N GLY A 91 2.84 -15.37 17.76
CA GLY A 91 2.70 -16.37 16.68
C GLY A 91 2.68 -15.75 15.27
N ILE A 92 2.03 -14.59 15.11
CA ILE A 92 2.00 -13.87 13.81
C ILE A 92 3.38 -13.30 13.49
N GLN A 93 4.09 -12.78 14.49
CA GLN A 93 5.43 -12.22 14.27
C GLN A 93 6.45 -13.32 13.92
N GLN A 94 6.44 -14.44 14.63
CA GLN A 94 7.30 -15.59 14.33
C GLN A 94 6.99 -16.19 12.94
N ALA A 95 5.72 -16.27 12.54
CA ALA A 95 5.35 -16.73 11.21
C ALA A 95 5.82 -15.77 10.11
N ARG A 96 5.74 -14.45 10.34
CA ARG A 96 6.29 -13.44 9.43
C ARG A 96 7.81 -13.54 9.32
N ASP A 97 8.51 -13.67 10.44
CA ASP A 97 9.96 -13.77 10.47
C ASP A 97 10.45 -15.04 9.75
N ALA A 98 9.77 -16.17 9.98
CA ALA A 98 10.04 -17.42 9.27
C ALA A 98 9.79 -17.31 7.76
N LEU A 99 8.70 -16.65 7.35
CA LEU A 99 8.40 -16.42 5.93
C LEU A 99 9.42 -15.49 5.28
N ASN A 100 9.83 -14.42 5.97
CA ASN A 100 10.87 -13.52 5.48
C ASN A 100 12.20 -14.25 5.28
N LEU A 101 12.56 -15.15 6.20
CA LEU A 101 13.76 -15.98 6.09
C LEU A 101 13.67 -16.92 4.88
N ASP A 102 12.52 -17.58 4.68
CA ASP A 102 12.30 -18.49 3.55
C ASP A 102 12.38 -17.74 2.21
N VAL A 103 11.77 -16.55 2.11
CA VAL A 103 11.88 -15.69 0.93
C VAL A 103 13.32 -15.24 0.69
N ALA A 104 14.04 -14.84 1.73
CA ALA A 104 15.45 -14.45 1.62
C ALA A 104 16.33 -15.61 1.17
N GLN A 105 16.06 -16.82 1.66
CA GLN A 105 16.78 -18.03 1.27
C GLN A 105 16.48 -18.40 -0.20
N ALA A 106 15.20 -18.39 -0.60
CA ALA A 106 14.82 -18.63 -2.00
C ALA A 106 15.46 -17.61 -2.96
N GLN A 107 15.54 -16.34 -2.57
CA GLN A 107 16.25 -15.31 -3.34
C GLN A 107 17.76 -15.56 -3.42
N ALA A 108 18.38 -16.00 -2.31
CA ALA A 108 19.79 -16.37 -2.29
C ALA A 108 20.06 -17.57 -3.22
N ASP A 109 19.21 -18.59 -3.19
CA ASP A 109 19.30 -19.75 -4.06
C ASP A 109 19.16 -19.36 -5.53
N GLU A 110 18.18 -18.51 -5.87
CA GLU A 110 18.01 -17.97 -7.22
C GLU A 110 19.25 -17.20 -7.69
N SER A 111 19.86 -16.40 -6.80
CA SER A 111 21.09 -15.68 -7.09
C SER A 111 22.29 -16.61 -7.32
N GLY A 112 22.39 -17.69 -6.53
CA GLY A 112 23.44 -18.70 -6.66
C GLY A 112 23.32 -19.54 -7.93
N LEU A 113 22.09 -19.91 -8.31
CA LEU A 113 21.81 -20.57 -9.59
C LEU A 113 22.15 -19.65 -10.77
N ALA A 114 21.79 -18.37 -10.69
CA ALA A 114 22.12 -17.39 -11.73
C ALA A 114 23.64 -17.22 -11.90
N ALA A 115 24.40 -17.17 -10.78
CA ALA A 115 25.86 -17.10 -10.82
C ALA A 115 26.47 -18.37 -11.43
N SER A 116 25.94 -19.54 -11.06
CA SER A 116 26.39 -20.83 -11.61
C SER A 116 26.11 -20.94 -13.10
N ALA A 117 24.92 -20.53 -13.55
CA ALA A 117 24.56 -20.47 -14.96
C ALA A 117 25.48 -19.53 -15.74
N SER A 118 25.81 -18.37 -15.19
CA SER A 118 26.77 -17.42 -15.79
C SER A 118 28.18 -18.01 -15.90
N SER A 119 28.64 -18.71 -14.86
CA SER A 119 29.93 -19.41 -14.87
C SER A 119 29.97 -20.50 -15.94
N LEU A 120 28.93 -21.34 -15.99
CA LEU A 120 28.86 -22.44 -16.95
C LEU A 120 28.76 -21.93 -18.40
N ALA A 121 28.00 -20.86 -18.63
CA ALA A 121 27.93 -20.20 -19.93
C ALA A 121 29.30 -19.65 -20.36
N THR A 122 30.07 -19.11 -19.42
CA THR A 122 31.44 -18.63 -19.67
C THR A 122 32.38 -19.79 -20.02
N GLU A 123 32.26 -20.92 -19.33
CA GLU A 123 33.05 -22.13 -19.62
C GLU A 123 32.71 -22.69 -21.01
N VAL A 124 31.43 -22.84 -21.33
CA VAL A 124 30.97 -23.29 -22.67
C VAL A 124 31.57 -22.40 -23.75
N ARG A 125 31.51 -21.07 -23.60
CA ARG A 125 32.11 -20.12 -24.54
C ARG A 125 33.61 -20.33 -24.72
N SER A 126 34.35 -20.52 -23.62
CA SER A 126 35.80 -20.75 -23.69
C SER A 126 36.15 -22.00 -24.50
N ARG A 127 35.35 -23.07 -24.35
CA ARG A 127 35.50 -24.31 -25.09
C ARG A 127 35.09 -24.15 -26.56
N GLN A 128 34.01 -23.41 -26.85
CA GLN A 128 33.56 -23.14 -28.22
C GLN A 128 34.55 -22.27 -29.00
N ALA A 129 35.11 -21.24 -28.36
CA ALA A 129 36.15 -20.40 -28.94
C ALA A 129 37.41 -21.21 -29.30
N ALA A 130 37.76 -22.21 -28.47
CA ALA A 130 38.88 -23.11 -28.73
C ALA A 130 38.68 -24.05 -29.93
N VAL A 131 37.42 -24.33 -30.33
CA VAL A 131 37.09 -25.22 -31.46
C VAL A 131 37.08 -24.49 -32.82
N GLY A 132 37.19 -23.17 -32.83
CA GLY A 132 37.36 -22.36 -34.06
C GLY A 132 36.10 -21.57 -34.44
N GLY A 133 36.16 -20.25 -34.22
CA GLY A 133 35.08 -19.30 -34.49
C GLY A 133 34.97 -18.90 -35.96
N GLY A 134 34.06 -19.53 -36.69
CA GLY A 134 33.59 -19.05 -37.99
C GLY A 134 32.60 -17.87 -37.88
N SER A 135 31.94 -17.52 -38.98
CA SER A 135 30.87 -16.50 -39.03
C SER A 135 29.74 -16.74 -38.02
N GLY A 136 29.48 -18.00 -37.66
CA GLY A 136 28.50 -18.37 -36.64
C GLY A 136 28.81 -17.82 -35.25
N GLN A 137 30.09 -17.65 -34.88
CA GLN A 137 30.46 -17.14 -33.55
C GLN A 137 30.05 -15.67 -33.38
N ARG A 138 30.27 -14.82 -34.40
CA ARG A 138 29.83 -13.42 -34.36
C ARG A 138 28.31 -13.30 -34.27
N THR A 139 27.57 -14.16 -34.96
CA THR A 139 26.10 -14.19 -34.88
C THR A 139 25.64 -14.61 -33.48
N LEU A 140 26.30 -15.60 -32.87
CA LEU A 140 26.04 -16.01 -31.48
C LEU A 140 26.30 -14.86 -30.50
N ASP A 141 27.45 -14.18 -30.61
CA ASP A 141 27.79 -13.08 -29.70
C ASP A 141 26.75 -11.94 -29.75
N ILE A 142 26.24 -11.61 -30.95
CA ILE A 142 25.16 -10.62 -31.13
C ILE A 142 23.86 -11.10 -30.47
N LEU A 143 23.46 -12.36 -30.71
CA LEU A 143 22.25 -12.94 -30.12
C LEU A 143 22.33 -13.01 -28.59
N GLU A 144 23.50 -13.35 -28.04
CA GLU A 144 23.76 -13.37 -26.60
C GLU A 144 23.66 -11.97 -26.00
N ALA A 145 24.26 -10.96 -26.65
CA ALA A 145 24.18 -9.57 -26.20
C ALA A 145 22.74 -9.03 -26.25
N MET A 146 21.99 -9.32 -27.33
CA MET A 146 20.58 -8.91 -27.47
C MET A 146 19.67 -9.54 -26.42
N ASN A 147 19.96 -10.78 -26.01
CA ASN A 147 19.22 -11.47 -24.94
C ASN A 147 19.79 -11.20 -23.54
N ALA A 148 20.76 -10.29 -23.44
CA ALA A 148 21.48 -9.95 -22.22
C ALA A 148 22.10 -11.15 -21.49
N LEU A 149 22.49 -12.19 -22.22
CA LEU A 149 23.10 -13.41 -21.67
C LEU A 149 24.57 -13.21 -21.26
N THR A 150 25.15 -12.08 -21.65
CA THR A 150 26.53 -11.71 -21.33
C THR A 150 26.61 -10.41 -20.54
N PRO A 151 27.59 -10.31 -19.62
CA PRO A 151 27.94 -9.02 -19.06
C PRO A 151 28.47 -8.11 -20.18
N VAL A 152 28.11 -6.83 -20.11
CA VAL A 152 28.58 -5.83 -21.07
C VAL A 152 29.14 -4.65 -20.32
N ALA A 153 30.16 -4.01 -20.89
CA ALA A 153 30.76 -2.82 -20.32
C ALA A 153 30.88 -1.73 -21.39
N GLY A 154 30.71 -0.49 -20.98
CA GLY A 154 30.78 0.66 -21.88
C GLY A 154 30.42 1.96 -21.18
N PRO A 155 30.61 3.11 -21.85
CA PRO A 155 30.17 4.40 -21.32
C PRO A 155 28.64 4.45 -21.25
N GLY A 156 28.11 5.37 -20.45
CA GLY A 156 26.67 5.49 -20.32
C GLY A 156 26.22 6.53 -19.30
N LEU A 157 24.95 6.42 -18.91
CA LEU A 157 24.34 7.24 -17.88
C LEU A 157 23.99 6.40 -16.65
N ARG A 158 24.24 6.94 -15.46
CA ARG A 158 23.70 6.46 -14.20
C ARG A 158 22.63 7.44 -13.74
N VAL A 159 21.41 6.96 -13.59
CA VAL A 159 20.26 7.70 -13.11
C VAL A 159 19.96 7.22 -11.69
N SER A 160 20.00 8.12 -10.71
CA SER A 160 19.64 7.82 -9.33
C SER A 160 18.29 8.44 -9.00
N VAL A 161 17.39 7.61 -8.45
CA VAL A 161 16.07 8.02 -8.01
C VAL A 161 15.95 7.75 -6.52
N THR A 162 15.55 8.75 -5.76
CA THR A 162 15.25 8.65 -4.31
C THR A 162 13.84 9.12 -4.06
N ASP A 163 13.11 8.39 -3.24
CA ASP A 163 11.77 8.76 -2.81
C ASP A 163 11.75 8.73 -1.27
N PRO A 164 11.58 9.89 -0.59
CA PRO A 164 11.70 9.99 0.86
C PRO A 164 10.63 9.18 1.60
N ASP A 165 9.44 9.03 1.02
CA ASP A 165 8.28 8.42 1.68
C ASP A 165 8.12 6.94 1.28
N ALA A 166 8.93 6.44 0.35
CA ALA A 166 8.83 5.07 -0.13
C ALA A 166 9.12 4.02 0.95
N ALA A 167 9.98 4.32 1.93
CA ALA A 167 10.22 3.41 3.06
C ALA A 167 8.99 3.22 3.96
N ALA A 168 8.08 4.21 4.01
CA ALA A 168 6.81 4.14 4.72
C ALA A 168 5.69 3.50 3.88
N GLY A 169 5.96 3.16 2.61
CA GLY A 169 4.96 2.65 1.67
C GLY A 169 4.06 3.74 1.08
N GLU A 170 4.38 5.01 1.31
CA GLU A 170 3.64 6.19 0.83
C GLU A 170 4.37 6.93 -0.30
N GLY A 171 5.36 6.27 -0.92
CA GLY A 171 6.17 6.84 -1.99
C GLY A 171 5.32 7.31 -3.19
N ALA A 172 5.75 8.41 -3.79
CA ALA A 172 5.12 8.99 -4.97
C ALA A 172 5.51 8.29 -6.28
N VAL A 173 6.61 7.52 -6.28
CA VAL A 173 7.11 6.82 -7.46
C VAL A 173 6.56 5.39 -7.53
N PHE A 174 5.83 5.09 -8.60
CA PHE A 174 5.29 3.75 -8.86
C PHE A 174 6.08 3.01 -9.94
N ASP A 175 5.86 1.70 -10.04
CA ASP A 175 6.44 0.83 -11.08
C ASP A 175 6.24 1.37 -12.50
N ARG A 176 5.05 1.89 -12.83
CA ARG A 176 4.77 2.47 -14.15
C ARG A 176 5.64 3.70 -14.45
N ASP A 177 5.98 4.49 -13.44
CA ASP A 177 6.83 5.66 -13.64
C ASP A 177 8.27 5.21 -13.97
N ILE A 178 8.76 4.16 -13.30
CA ILE A 178 10.05 3.53 -13.64
C ILE A 178 10.01 2.93 -15.06
N GLN A 179 8.92 2.27 -15.47
CA GLN A 179 8.77 1.76 -16.83
C GLN A 179 8.88 2.89 -17.87
N VAL A 180 8.20 4.02 -17.64
CA VAL A 180 8.28 5.19 -18.53
C VAL A 180 9.70 5.75 -18.59
N LEU A 181 10.40 5.79 -17.45
CA LEU A 181 11.78 6.25 -17.38
C LEU A 181 12.74 5.35 -18.17
N VAL A 182 12.63 4.04 -17.99
CA VAL A 182 13.43 3.03 -18.70
C VAL A 182 13.15 3.06 -20.20
N ASN A 183 11.88 3.12 -20.59
CA ASN A 183 11.50 3.24 -22.01
C ASN A 183 12.03 4.54 -22.63
N SER A 184 12.11 5.61 -21.85
CA SER A 184 12.69 6.87 -22.30
C SER A 184 14.20 6.77 -22.53
N LEU A 185 14.93 6.01 -21.69
CA LEU A 185 16.35 5.71 -21.90
C LEU A 185 16.57 4.86 -23.16
N TRP A 186 15.75 3.83 -23.38
CA TRP A 186 15.76 3.05 -24.61
C TRP A 186 15.51 3.92 -25.85
N ALA A 187 14.46 4.74 -25.82
CA ALA A 187 14.15 5.68 -26.90
C ALA A 187 15.27 6.72 -27.15
N SER A 188 16.09 6.99 -26.13
CA SER A 188 17.24 7.90 -26.22
C SER A 188 18.49 7.23 -26.78
N GLY A 189 18.46 5.92 -27.05
CA GLY A 189 19.58 5.17 -27.64
C GLY A 189 20.46 4.44 -26.63
N ALA A 190 19.93 4.11 -25.45
CA ALA A 190 20.56 3.12 -24.60
C ALA A 190 20.62 1.76 -25.32
N GLU A 191 21.74 1.05 -25.18
CA GLU A 191 22.00 -0.26 -25.79
C GLU A 191 21.84 -1.40 -24.76
N ALA A 192 22.06 -1.11 -23.48
CA ALA A 192 21.82 -2.02 -22.38
C ALA A 192 21.41 -1.24 -21.13
N ILE A 193 20.46 -1.78 -20.36
CA ILE A 193 19.98 -1.15 -19.12
C ILE A 193 19.97 -2.17 -17.98
N ALA A 194 20.36 -1.75 -16.78
CA ALA A 194 20.13 -2.47 -15.54
C ALA A 194 19.46 -1.56 -14.50
N ILE A 195 18.64 -2.14 -13.62
CA ILE A 195 18.03 -1.46 -12.48
C ILE A 195 18.52 -2.12 -11.20
N SER A 196 19.24 -1.36 -10.38
CA SER A 196 19.84 -1.81 -9.11
C SER A 196 20.57 -3.17 -9.25
N GLY A 197 21.34 -3.32 -10.33
CA GLY A 197 22.10 -4.53 -10.65
C GLY A 197 21.32 -5.62 -11.39
N VAL A 198 20.01 -5.48 -11.61
CA VAL A 198 19.22 -6.42 -12.41
C VAL A 198 19.23 -6.01 -13.88
N ARG A 199 19.91 -6.80 -14.71
CA ARG A 199 20.01 -6.56 -16.15
C ARG A 199 18.66 -6.81 -16.84
N LEU A 200 18.18 -5.80 -17.56
CA LEU A 200 16.93 -5.90 -18.31
C LEU A 200 17.12 -6.66 -19.63
N ARG A 201 16.08 -7.44 -19.96
CA ARG A 201 15.87 -8.15 -21.22
C ARG A 201 14.59 -7.64 -21.88
N LEU A 202 14.34 -8.10 -23.10
CA LEU A 202 13.11 -7.79 -23.84
C LEU A 202 11.84 -8.21 -23.08
N THR A 203 11.93 -9.28 -22.28
CA THR A 203 10.81 -9.83 -21.50
C THR A 203 10.85 -9.44 -20.03
N SER A 204 11.75 -8.52 -19.64
CA SER A 204 11.86 -8.16 -18.24
C SER A 204 10.62 -7.44 -17.73
N ALA A 205 10.22 -7.78 -16.51
CA ALA A 205 9.04 -7.23 -15.86
C ALA A 205 9.45 -6.25 -14.75
N ILE A 206 8.89 -5.04 -14.79
CA ILE A 206 8.98 -4.05 -13.71
C ILE A 206 7.59 -3.92 -13.12
N ARG A 207 7.40 -4.30 -11.85
CA ARG A 207 6.07 -4.30 -11.21
C ARG A 207 6.13 -3.95 -9.74
N GLN A 208 5.04 -3.45 -9.18
CA GLN A 208 4.92 -3.22 -7.74
C GLN A 208 4.18 -4.36 -7.04
N ALA A 209 4.72 -4.86 -5.93
CA ALA A 209 4.03 -5.81 -5.06
C ALA A 209 4.46 -5.61 -3.60
N GLY A 210 3.49 -5.63 -2.67
CA GLY A 210 3.77 -5.50 -1.24
C GLY A 210 4.47 -4.19 -0.83
N GLY A 211 4.26 -3.11 -1.58
CA GLY A 211 4.93 -1.81 -1.35
C GLY A 211 6.35 -1.70 -1.93
N ALA A 212 6.92 -2.79 -2.46
CA ALA A 212 8.22 -2.77 -3.12
C ALA A 212 8.07 -2.80 -4.64
N ILE A 213 9.04 -2.20 -5.33
CA ILE A 213 9.22 -2.35 -6.78
C ILE A 213 10.05 -3.62 -7.01
N LEU A 214 9.65 -4.43 -7.98
CA LEU A 214 10.31 -5.65 -8.38
C LEU A 214 10.76 -5.54 -9.84
N VAL A 215 11.98 -5.99 -10.10
CA VAL A 215 12.56 -6.11 -11.45
C VAL A 215 12.91 -7.58 -11.65
N ASP A 216 12.28 -8.22 -12.63
CA ASP A 216 12.39 -9.68 -12.85
C ASP A 216 12.20 -10.49 -11.56
N ASN A 217 11.13 -10.16 -10.83
CA ASN A 217 10.74 -10.82 -9.58
C ASN A 217 11.70 -10.58 -8.40
N ARG A 218 12.72 -9.72 -8.57
CA ARG A 218 13.66 -9.34 -7.51
C ARG A 218 13.30 -7.95 -6.95
N PRO A 219 13.09 -7.82 -5.64
CA PRO A 219 12.81 -6.51 -5.05
C PRO A 219 14.04 -5.60 -5.19
N VAL A 220 13.80 -4.36 -5.58
CA VAL A 220 14.83 -3.32 -5.65
C VAL A 220 14.64 -2.31 -4.52
N VAL A 221 15.74 -1.88 -3.91
CA VAL A 221 15.74 -0.96 -2.78
C VAL A 221 16.05 0.47 -3.22
N TRP A 222 15.57 1.43 -2.43
CA TRP A 222 15.90 2.85 -2.57
C TRP A 222 17.27 3.15 -1.93
N PRO A 223 18.12 4.02 -2.51
CA PRO A 223 17.97 4.70 -3.80
C PRO A 223 17.98 3.72 -4.98
N LEU A 224 17.05 3.91 -5.90
CA LEU A 224 16.94 3.11 -7.11
C LEU A 224 17.92 3.64 -8.16
N VAL A 225 18.82 2.78 -8.63
CA VAL A 225 19.88 3.17 -9.57
C VAL A 225 19.61 2.51 -10.92
N ILE A 226 19.45 3.30 -11.97
CA ILE A 226 19.28 2.81 -13.34
C ILE A 226 20.56 3.13 -14.10
N GLU A 227 21.21 2.10 -14.65
CA GLU A 227 22.44 2.23 -15.41
C GLU A 227 22.15 1.89 -16.86
N ALA A 228 22.43 2.82 -17.76
CA ALA A 228 22.15 2.70 -19.18
C ALA A 228 23.44 2.90 -19.99
N ILE A 229 23.91 1.85 -20.65
CA ILE A 229 25.08 1.89 -21.54
C ILE A 229 24.69 2.45 -22.91
N GLY A 230 25.57 3.28 -23.46
CA GLY A 230 25.53 3.82 -24.82
C GLY A 230 26.25 5.16 -24.86
N ASN A 231 26.20 5.87 -25.99
CA ASN A 231 26.89 7.16 -26.10
C ASN A 231 26.28 8.19 -25.12
N PRO A 232 27.00 8.62 -24.06
CA PRO A 232 26.38 9.36 -22.95
C PRO A 232 25.87 10.74 -23.38
N ALA A 233 26.60 11.42 -24.28
CA ALA A 233 26.17 12.71 -24.82
C ALA A 233 24.89 12.59 -25.64
N SER A 234 24.81 11.57 -26.50
CA SER A 234 23.64 11.31 -27.36
C SER A 234 22.42 10.90 -26.54
N ILE A 235 22.60 10.00 -25.57
CA ILE A 235 21.53 9.57 -24.67
C ILE A 235 21.05 10.77 -23.86
N HIS A 236 21.94 11.51 -23.22
CA HIS A 236 21.56 12.63 -22.36
C HIS A 236 20.78 13.69 -23.15
N GLN A 237 21.27 14.09 -24.33
CA GLN A 237 20.61 15.08 -25.17
C GLN A 237 19.18 14.67 -25.58
N LYS A 238 18.96 13.40 -25.92
CA LYS A 238 17.62 12.91 -26.27
C LYS A 238 16.75 12.73 -25.03
N PHE A 239 17.34 12.22 -23.95
CA PHE A 239 16.66 11.87 -22.71
C PHE A 239 15.98 13.06 -22.06
N ILE A 240 16.63 14.22 -22.01
CA ILE A 240 16.05 15.45 -21.43
C ILE A 240 14.74 15.90 -22.10
N SER A 241 14.51 15.50 -23.36
CA SER A 241 13.29 15.83 -24.12
C SER A 241 12.17 14.79 -23.95
N THR A 242 12.41 13.72 -23.20
CA THR A 242 11.45 12.62 -23.04
C THR A 242 10.45 12.88 -21.92
N THR A 243 9.28 12.25 -22.03
CA THR A 243 8.26 12.25 -20.97
C THR A 243 8.80 11.69 -19.66
N GLY A 244 9.67 10.67 -19.69
CA GLY A 244 10.28 10.10 -18.49
C GLY A 244 11.11 11.13 -17.72
N TYR A 245 12.01 11.85 -18.39
CA TYR A 245 12.82 12.87 -17.74
C TYR A 245 11.96 14.01 -17.15
N GLY A 246 11.04 14.56 -17.95
CA GLY A 246 10.17 15.66 -17.49
C GLY A 246 9.29 15.27 -16.30
N ARG A 247 8.81 14.02 -16.25
CA ARG A 247 7.99 13.51 -15.16
C ARG A 247 8.77 13.45 -13.84
N PHE A 248 9.99 12.92 -13.85
CA PHE A 248 10.83 12.83 -12.65
C PHE A 248 11.33 14.20 -12.17
N GLN A 249 11.61 15.13 -13.09
CA GLN A 249 11.84 16.54 -12.73
C GLN A 249 10.63 17.15 -12.00
N GLY A 250 9.41 16.85 -12.46
CA GLY A 250 8.18 17.26 -11.77
C GLY A 250 8.01 16.62 -10.39
N PHE A 251 8.35 15.33 -10.24
CA PHE A 251 8.32 14.66 -8.95
C PHE A 251 9.27 15.28 -7.92
N GLY A 252 10.45 15.73 -8.35
CA GLY A 252 11.35 16.46 -7.45
C GLY A 252 10.75 17.75 -6.89
N GLN A 253 9.98 18.49 -7.70
CA GLN A 253 9.35 19.73 -7.28
C GLN A 253 8.11 19.52 -6.39
N LEU A 254 7.33 18.46 -6.66
CA LEU A 254 6.03 18.23 -6.02
C LEU A 254 6.12 17.33 -4.79
N TYR A 255 7.03 16.36 -4.80
CA TYR A 255 7.09 15.28 -3.80
C TYR A 255 8.47 15.12 -3.16
N GLY A 256 9.45 15.99 -3.50
CA GLY A 256 10.81 15.89 -2.95
C GLY A 256 11.59 14.66 -3.42
N VAL A 257 11.15 14.01 -4.52
CA VAL A 257 11.86 12.88 -5.13
C VAL A 257 13.20 13.36 -5.68
N GLY A 258 14.31 12.86 -5.16
CA GLY A 258 15.62 13.18 -5.72
C GLY A 258 15.83 12.43 -7.04
N PHE A 259 16.22 13.17 -8.06
CA PHE A 259 16.45 12.65 -9.41
C PHE A 259 17.75 13.22 -9.95
N ASP A 260 18.76 12.36 -10.08
CA ASP A 260 20.11 12.73 -10.51
C ASP A 260 20.53 11.90 -11.73
N VAL A 261 21.22 12.55 -12.68
CA VAL A 261 21.64 11.92 -13.94
C VAL A 261 23.11 12.24 -14.16
N LEU A 262 23.95 11.21 -14.09
CA LEU A 262 25.40 11.33 -14.22
C LEU A 262 25.88 10.58 -15.46
N ALA A 263 26.74 11.23 -16.26
CA ALA A 263 27.51 10.54 -17.27
C ALA A 263 28.66 9.77 -16.61
N VAL A 264 28.84 8.51 -17.03
CA VAL A 264 29.88 7.62 -16.50
C VAL A 264 30.65 7.04 -17.68
N ASP A 265 31.99 7.13 -17.63
CA ASP A 265 32.87 6.69 -18.72
C ASP A 265 32.88 5.17 -18.90
N SER A 266 32.65 4.42 -17.83
CA SER A 266 32.58 2.97 -17.87
C SER A 266 31.59 2.45 -16.82
N LEU A 267 30.53 1.84 -17.30
CA LEU A 267 29.58 1.04 -16.55
C LEU A 267 29.79 -0.42 -16.91
N THR A 268 29.59 -1.32 -15.94
CA THR A 268 29.59 -2.77 -16.18
C THR A 268 28.25 -3.31 -15.74
N LEU A 269 27.47 -3.83 -16.68
CA LEU A 269 26.18 -4.43 -16.40
C LEU A 269 26.33 -5.96 -16.39
N PRO A 270 25.72 -6.66 -15.42
CA PRO A 270 25.80 -8.11 -15.36
C PRO A 270 25.04 -8.76 -16.52
N ALA A 271 25.23 -10.07 -16.68
CA ALA A 271 24.31 -10.89 -17.47
C ALA A 271 22.95 -10.96 -16.75
N ALA A 272 21.88 -11.01 -17.52
CA ALA A 272 20.55 -11.29 -17.00
C ALA A 272 20.44 -12.75 -16.55
N ALA A 273 19.51 -13.01 -15.62
CA ALA A 273 19.25 -14.37 -15.16
C ALA A 273 18.80 -15.26 -16.34
N ALA A 274 19.27 -16.51 -16.33
CA ALA A 274 18.92 -17.49 -17.35
C ALA A 274 17.41 -17.78 -17.32
N ILE A 275 16.83 -18.01 -18.50
CA ILE A 275 15.45 -18.50 -18.61
C ILE A 275 15.48 -20.02 -18.48
N ASP A 276 14.62 -20.55 -17.60
CA ASP A 276 14.39 -21.99 -17.48
C ASP A 276 13.46 -22.45 -18.63
N ASN A 277 14.04 -23.07 -19.66
CA ASN A 277 13.34 -23.49 -20.87
C ASN A 277 12.70 -24.89 -20.74
N ARG A 278 11.81 -25.10 -19.76
CA ARG A 278 11.24 -26.44 -19.47
C ARG A 278 10.51 -27.12 -20.63
N TYR A 279 9.87 -26.34 -21.49
CA TYR A 279 9.00 -26.84 -22.55
C TYR A 279 9.47 -26.45 -23.95
N VAL A 280 10.60 -25.76 -24.06
CA VAL A 280 11.11 -25.23 -25.32
C VAL A 280 12.42 -25.92 -25.63
N GLU A 281 12.42 -26.68 -26.72
CA GLU A 281 13.64 -27.26 -27.26
C GLU A 281 13.98 -26.53 -28.58
N PRO A 282 15.25 -26.13 -28.78
CA PRO A 282 15.66 -25.59 -30.07
C PRO A 282 15.46 -26.64 -31.17
N PRO A 283 15.06 -26.24 -32.39
CA PRO A 283 14.98 -27.17 -33.50
C PRO A 283 16.31 -27.91 -33.70
N PRO A 284 16.28 -29.19 -34.11
CA PRO A 284 17.52 -29.92 -34.39
C PRO A 284 18.36 -29.12 -35.39
N ALA A 285 19.67 -29.03 -35.13
CA ALA A 285 20.60 -28.27 -35.95
C ALA A 285 20.48 -28.73 -37.41
N GLN A 286 20.01 -27.85 -38.29
CA GLN A 286 20.00 -28.12 -39.71
C GLN A 286 21.45 -28.12 -40.19
N THR A 287 22.04 -29.31 -40.32
CA THR A 287 23.29 -29.50 -41.05
C THR A 287 23.01 -29.17 -42.52
N ALA A 288 23.18 -27.91 -42.91
CA ALA A 288 23.23 -27.57 -44.33
C ALA A 288 24.39 -28.37 -44.95
N PRO A 289 24.16 -29.12 -46.04
CA PRO A 289 25.27 -29.75 -46.75
C PRO A 289 26.17 -28.61 -47.23
N VAL A 290 27.44 -28.66 -46.82
CA VAL A 290 28.51 -27.87 -47.43
C VAL A 290 28.46 -28.17 -48.93
N SER A 291 27.90 -27.26 -49.73
CA SER A 291 27.98 -27.34 -51.18
C SER A 291 29.46 -27.39 -51.53
N ALA A 292 29.92 -28.60 -51.89
CA ALA A 292 31.24 -28.82 -52.42
C ALA A 292 31.47 -27.82 -53.55
N ALA A 293 32.53 -27.02 -53.39
CA ALA A 293 32.96 -26.04 -54.36
C ALA A 293 33.01 -26.69 -55.76
N SER A 294 32.23 -26.13 -56.69
CA SER A 294 32.35 -26.46 -58.10
C SER A 294 33.76 -26.08 -58.56
N THR A 295 34.59 -27.09 -58.81
CA THR A 295 35.82 -26.97 -59.58
C THR A 295 35.49 -26.36 -60.94
N GLN A 296 35.71 -25.05 -61.09
CA GLN A 296 35.87 -24.42 -62.39
C GLN A 296 37.20 -24.91 -62.98
N THR A 297 37.16 -25.95 -63.80
CA THR A 297 38.24 -26.26 -64.73
C THR A 297 38.24 -25.20 -65.83
N SER A 298 39.33 -24.45 -65.91
CA SER A 298 39.64 -23.43 -66.92
C SER A 298 39.55 -23.97 -68.35
N PRO A 299 39.13 -23.16 -69.34
CA PRO A 299 39.30 -23.50 -70.74
C PRO A 299 40.70 -23.10 -71.19
N THR A 300 41.50 -24.08 -71.63
CA THR A 300 42.76 -23.82 -72.35
C THR A 300 42.46 -23.59 -73.83
N ARG A 301 43.15 -22.58 -74.38
CA ARG A 301 43.21 -22.14 -75.78
C ARG A 301 43.71 -23.23 -76.73
#